data_AF-A0A7S1J0U8-F1
#
_entry.id   AF-A0A7S1J0U8-F1
#
_cell.length_a   1.000
_cell.length_b   1.000
_cell.length_c   1.000
_cell.angle_alpha   90.00
_cell.angle_beta   90.00
_cell.angle_gamma   90.00
#
_symmetry.space_group_name_H-M   'P 1'
#
loop_
_entity.id
_entity.type
_entity.pdbx_description
1 polymer ?
#
loop_
_entity_poly.entity_id
_entity_poly.type
_entity_poly.pdbx_seq_one_letter_code
_entity_poly.pdbx_strand_id
1 'polypeptide(L)'
;MQQQQGRGGYTFNQQPSAIAPSRKKPKYRDPHETIDGGPLATNLMWDKRVVRGNTYAAQVLPLSAQTELAYAEKEAQKQRKKIAAERKRMEEEARHRPAPPEAVDGR
;
A
#
# COMPACT_ATOMS: atom_id res chain seq x y z
N MET A 1 10.10 -23.30 -22.70
CA MET A 1 9.17 -24.02 -23.62
C MET A 1 8.07 -24.60 -22.75
N GLN A 2 6.80 -24.23 -22.76
CA GLN A 2 5.99 -23.28 -23.53
C GLN A 2 4.87 -22.79 -22.61
N GLN A 3 4.40 -21.58 -22.89
CA GLN A 3 3.17 -20.99 -22.37
C GLN A 3 1.94 -21.57 -23.11
N GLN A 4 0.79 -21.67 -22.44
CA GLN A 4 -0.48 -21.08 -22.90
C GLN A 4 -1.52 -21.16 -21.78
N GLN A 5 -1.90 -20.05 -21.14
CA GLN A 5 -2.87 -19.02 -21.55
C GLN A 5 -4.28 -19.34 -21.03
N GLY A 6 -4.87 -18.33 -20.38
CA GLY A 6 -5.94 -18.49 -19.40
C GLY A 6 -7.30 -18.91 -19.93
N ARG A 7 -8.04 -19.59 -19.06
CA ARG A 7 -9.50 -19.49 -18.98
C ARG A 7 -9.81 -19.04 -17.54
N GLY A 8 -10.44 -17.88 -17.40
CA GLY A 8 -10.78 -17.27 -16.12
C GLY A 8 -11.78 -18.13 -15.34
N GLY A 9 -11.26 -19.12 -14.60
CA GLY A 9 -12.03 -19.95 -13.69
C GLY A 9 -12.35 -19.15 -12.42
N TYR A 10 -13.59 -19.23 -11.97
CA TYR A 10 -14.10 -18.54 -10.78
C TYR A 10 -13.34 -19.01 -9.52
N THR A 11 -12.36 -18.23 -9.06
CA THR A 11 -11.58 -18.53 -7.86
C THR A 11 -12.28 -17.93 -6.63
N PHE A 12 -12.68 -18.77 -5.67
CA PHE A 12 -13.24 -18.28 -4.40
C PHE A 12 -12.11 -17.92 -3.44
N ASN A 13 -12.17 -16.72 -2.86
CA ASN A 13 -11.23 -16.28 -1.81
C ASN A 13 -11.47 -16.97 -0.46
N GLN A 14 -12.50 -17.80 -0.34
CA GLN A 14 -12.83 -18.55 0.86
C GLN A 14 -13.12 -20.01 0.50
N GLN A 15 -12.71 -20.92 1.38
CA GLN A 15 -13.05 -22.34 1.21
C GLN A 15 -14.57 -22.53 1.31
N PRO A 16 -15.18 -23.37 0.46
CA PRO A 16 -16.60 -23.65 0.54
C PRO A 16 -16.93 -24.27 1.90
N SER A 17 -17.80 -23.60 2.66
CA SER A 17 -18.26 -24.08 3.96
C SER A 17 -19.71 -24.55 3.86
N ALA A 18 -20.00 -25.72 4.41
CA ALA A 18 -21.35 -26.28 4.43
C ALA A 18 -22.25 -25.40 5.33
N ILE A 19 -23.34 -24.89 4.77
CA ILE A 19 -24.36 -24.20 5.55
C ILE A 19 -25.04 -25.24 6.44
N ALA A 20 -24.88 -25.12 7.76
CA ALA A 20 -25.55 -26.00 8.72
C ALA A 20 -27.06 -26.05 8.40
N PRO A 21 -27.69 -27.24 8.43
CA PRO A 21 -29.06 -27.42 7.99
C PRO A 21 -30.00 -26.44 8.70
N SER A 22 -30.73 -25.65 7.90
CA SER A 22 -31.60 -24.54 8.33
C SER A 22 -32.74 -24.94 9.28
N ARG A 23 -32.85 -26.20 9.70
CA ARG A 23 -33.95 -26.71 10.54
C ARG A 23 -34.06 -26.02 11.91
N LYS A 24 -32.99 -25.36 12.38
CA LYS A 24 -32.98 -24.62 13.65
C LYS A 24 -33.09 -23.10 13.48
N LYS A 25 -33.12 -22.57 12.25
CA LYS A 25 -33.23 -21.13 12.00
C LYS A 25 -34.70 -20.80 11.72
N PRO A 26 -35.29 -19.80 12.39
CA PRO A 26 -36.67 -19.41 12.11
C PRO A 26 -36.77 -18.91 10.66
N LYS A 27 -37.89 -19.25 9.99
CA LYS A 27 -38.16 -18.85 8.60
C LYS A 27 -38.24 -17.33 8.45
N TYR A 28 -38.61 -16.65 9.52
CA TYR A 28 -38.62 -15.20 9.62
C TYR A 28 -37.60 -14.78 10.67
N ARG A 29 -36.69 -13.88 10.31
CA ARG A 29 -35.74 -13.30 11.25
C ARG A 29 -36.35 -12.03 11.80
N ASP A 30 -36.28 -11.84 13.12
CA ASP A 30 -36.78 -10.62 13.74
C ASP A 30 -35.90 -9.44 13.30
N PRO A 31 -36.47 -8.39 12.66
CA PRO A 31 -35.71 -7.20 12.28
C PRO A 31 -35.09 -6.45 13.47
N HIS A 32 -35.50 -6.75 14.71
CA HIS A 32 -34.95 -6.19 15.95
C HIS A 32 -34.00 -7.14 16.70
N GLU A 33 -33.72 -8.34 16.17
CA GLU A 33 -32.76 -9.26 16.78
C GLU A 33 -31.38 -8.56 16.84
N THR A 34 -30.70 -8.59 17.98
CA THR A 34 -29.31 -8.14 18.11
C THR A 34 -28.49 -9.35 18.49
N ILE A 35 -27.37 -9.56 17.81
CA ILE A 35 -26.44 -10.64 18.19
C ILE A 35 -25.41 -9.99 19.12
N ASP A 36 -25.29 -10.51 20.34
CA ASP A 36 -24.27 -10.12 21.33
C ASP A 36 -24.16 -8.60 21.56
N GLY A 37 -25.32 -7.91 21.68
CA GLY A 37 -25.37 -6.48 22.00
C GLY A 37 -24.95 -5.54 20.87
N GLY A 38 -24.71 -6.07 19.66
CA GLY A 38 -24.41 -5.29 18.46
C GLY A 38 -25.51 -5.38 17.39
N PRO A 39 -25.56 -4.42 16.45
CA PRO A 39 -26.43 -4.54 15.28
C PRO A 39 -26.08 -5.81 14.52
N LEU A 40 -27.11 -6.58 14.12
CA LEU A 40 -27.01 -7.72 13.20
C LEU A 40 -26.01 -7.41 12.10
N ALA A 41 -25.06 -8.32 11.84
CA ALA A 41 -24.07 -8.19 10.78
C ALA A 41 -24.74 -7.71 9.48
N THR A 42 -24.64 -6.40 9.24
CA THR A 42 -25.24 -5.75 8.09
C THR A 42 -24.42 -6.18 6.88
N ASN A 43 -25.09 -6.50 5.79
CA ASN A 43 -24.39 -6.72 4.54
C ASN A 43 -23.55 -5.47 4.25
N LEU A 44 -22.23 -5.65 4.19
CA LEU A 44 -21.28 -4.56 3.98
C LEU A 44 -21.59 -3.76 2.71
N MET A 45 -22.31 -4.35 1.73
CA MET A 45 -22.79 -3.68 0.53
C MET A 45 -23.84 -2.58 0.78
N TRP A 46 -24.48 -2.50 1.95
CA TRP A 46 -25.38 -1.40 2.31
C TRP A 46 -24.64 -0.19 2.90
N ASP A 47 -23.34 -0.32 3.18
CA ASP A 47 -22.52 0.80 3.60
C ASP A 47 -22.27 1.72 2.40
N LYS A 48 -22.60 3.01 2.53
CA LYS A 48 -22.40 4.01 1.48
C LYS A 48 -20.94 4.14 1.03
N ARG A 49 -20.00 3.68 1.86
CA ARG A 49 -18.56 3.69 1.58
C ARG A 49 -18.12 2.50 0.72
N VAL A 50 -18.96 1.48 0.62
CA VAL A 50 -18.65 0.21 -0.04
C VAL A 50 -19.34 0.20 -1.39
N VAL A 51 -18.54 0.04 -2.44
CA VAL A 51 -19.08 -0.08 -3.79
C VAL A 51 -18.68 -1.41 -4.38
N ARG A 52 -19.68 -2.10 -4.96
CA ARG A 52 -19.55 -3.48 -5.40
C ARG A 52 -18.82 -3.55 -6.74
N GLY A 53 -17.56 -4.00 -6.73
CA GLY A 53 -16.72 -4.17 -7.91
C GLY A 53 -15.26 -3.75 -7.65
N ASN A 54 -14.35 -4.01 -8.59
CA ASN A 54 -12.93 -3.59 -8.49
C ASN A 54 -12.72 -2.07 -8.75
N THR A 55 -13.80 -1.30 -8.89
CA THR A 55 -13.78 0.05 -9.47
C THR A 55 -13.39 1.16 -8.47
N TYR A 56 -12.89 0.84 -7.28
CA TYR A 56 -12.49 1.82 -6.24
C TYR A 56 -11.06 1.68 -5.73
N ALA A 57 -10.23 0.81 -6.34
CA ALA A 57 -8.81 0.75 -5.98
C ALA A 57 -8.02 1.99 -6.42
N ALA A 58 -8.56 2.82 -7.32
CA ALA A 58 -8.02 4.13 -7.61
C ALA A 58 -8.50 5.11 -6.53
N GLN A 59 -7.70 5.29 -5.48
CA GLN A 59 -7.84 6.47 -4.61
C GLN A 59 -7.64 7.71 -5.48
N VAL A 60 -8.74 8.31 -5.95
CA VAL A 60 -8.69 9.59 -6.65
C VAL A 60 -8.42 10.63 -5.58
N LEU A 61 -7.13 10.92 -5.36
CA LEU A 61 -6.75 12.05 -4.54
C LEU A 61 -7.38 13.31 -5.14
N PRO A 62 -7.91 14.24 -4.33
CA PRO A 62 -8.38 15.51 -4.83
C PRO A 62 -7.23 16.22 -5.58
N LEU A 63 -7.56 17.02 -6.59
CA LEU A 63 -6.55 17.64 -7.48
C LEU A 63 -5.47 18.42 -6.69
N SER A 64 -5.85 19.06 -5.58
CA SER A 64 -4.92 19.73 -4.67
C SER A 64 -3.91 18.77 -4.03
N ALA A 65 -4.34 17.60 -3.58
CA ALA A 65 -3.44 16.60 -3.01
C ALA A 65 -2.50 16.01 -4.07
N GLN A 66 -2.95 15.90 -5.33
CA GLN A 66 -2.08 15.46 -6.43
C GLN A 66 -0.98 16.50 -6.73
N THR A 67 -1.31 17.79 -6.69
CA THR A 67 -0.32 18.85 -6.92
C THR A 67 0.70 18.91 -5.80
N GLU A 68 0.29 18.80 -4.54
CA GLU A 68 1.21 18.80 -3.39
C GLU A 68 2.22 17.65 -3.46
N LEU A 69 1.77 16.44 -3.82
CA LEU A 69 2.67 15.30 -4.02
C LEU A 69 3.69 15.55 -5.14
N ALA A 70 3.25 16.11 -6.26
CA ALA A 70 4.14 16.44 -7.37
C ALA A 70 5.20 17.50 -7.01
N TYR A 71 4.85 18.47 -6.14
CA TYR A 71 5.82 19.44 -5.62
C TYR A 71 6.82 18.76 -4.67
N ALA A 72 6.36 17.95 -3.73
CA ALA A 72 7.21 17.22 -2.80
C ALA A 72 8.21 16.30 -3.53
N GLU A 73 7.78 15.60 -4.59
CA GLU A 73 8.66 14.77 -5.41
C GLU A 73 9.76 15.59 -6.11
N LYS A 74 9.40 16.75 -6.68
CA LYS A 74 10.37 17.65 -7.32
C LYS A 74 11.39 18.17 -6.32
N GLU A 75 10.96 18.51 -5.11
CA GLU A 75 11.87 18.96 -4.05
C GLU A 75 12.81 17.83 -3.62
N ALA A 76 12.29 16.63 -3.36
CA ALA A 76 13.10 15.46 -3.04
C ALA A 76 14.15 15.18 -4.13
N GLN A 77 13.76 15.28 -5.40
CA GLN A 77 14.69 15.10 -6.52
C GLN A 77 15.79 16.18 -6.54
N LYS A 78 15.44 17.45 -6.29
CA LYS A 78 16.42 18.54 -6.17
C LYS A 78 17.40 18.29 -5.03
N GLN A 79 16.91 17.86 -3.86
CA GLN A 79 17.78 17.56 -2.71
C GLN A 79 18.73 16.41 -3.02
N ARG A 80 18.23 15.32 -3.62
CA ARG A 80 19.07 14.19 -4.04
C ARG A 80 20.17 14.63 -5.02
N LYS A 81 19.85 15.48 -5.98
CA LYS A 81 20.83 16.04 -6.93
C LYS A 81 21.88 16.91 -6.24
N LYS A 82 21.48 17.75 -5.28
CA LYS A 82 22.41 18.59 -4.49
C LYS A 82 23.39 17.73 -3.70
N ILE A 83 22.90 16.74 -2.96
CA ILE A 83 23.72 15.83 -2.15
C ILE A 83 24.70 15.05 -3.06
N ALA A 84 24.23 14.57 -4.21
CA ALA A 84 25.10 13.87 -5.16
C ALA A 84 26.21 14.77 -5.73
N ALA A 85 25.88 16.02 -6.06
CA ALA A 85 26.86 16.99 -6.55
C ALA A 85 27.88 17.37 -5.48
N GLU A 86 27.45 17.56 -4.24
CA GLU A 86 28.32 17.85 -3.10
C GLU A 86 29.29 16.70 -2.82
N ARG A 87 28.79 15.45 -2.81
CA ARG A 87 29.63 14.25 -2.67
C ARG A 87 30.69 14.16 -3.77
N LYS A 88 30.31 14.43 -5.03
CA LYS A 88 31.26 14.42 -6.15
C LYS A 88 32.35 15.48 -5.97
N ARG A 89 31.98 16.69 -5.55
CA ARG A 89 32.95 17.77 -5.26
C ARG A 89 33.90 17.40 -4.13
N MET A 90 33.38 16.84 -3.04
CA MET A 90 34.20 16.39 -1.92
C MET A 90 35.18 15.29 -2.32
N GLU A 91 34.75 14.35 -3.16
CA GLU A 91 35.63 13.31 -3.69
C GLU A 91 36.73 13.88 -4.60
N GLU A 92 36.40 14.83 -5.48
CA GLU A 92 37.37 15.53 -6.31
C GLU A 92 38.39 16.32 -5.46
N GLU A 93 37.93 17.04 -4.44
CA GLU A 93 38.80 17.77 -3.50
C GLU A 93 39.71 16.82 -2.71
N ALA A 94 39.18 15.68 -2.26
CA ALA A 94 39.97 14.65 -1.58
C ALA A 94 41.05 14.04 -2.49
N ARG A 95 40.77 13.86 -3.80
CA ARG A 95 41.77 13.39 -4.78
C ARG A 95 42.88 14.41 -5.02
N HIS A 96 42.59 15.70 -4.92
CA HIS A 96 43.57 16.77 -5.08
C HIS A 96 44.36 17.08 -3.80
N ARG A 97 43.96 16.55 -2.65
CA ARG A 97 44.64 16.79 -1.37
C ARG A 97 45.89 15.91 -1.26
N PRO A 98 47.06 16.48 -0.92
CA PRO A 98 48.27 15.68 -0.71
C PRO A 98 48.10 14.72 0.47
N ALA A 99 48.76 13.56 0.39
CA ALA A 99 48.72 12.56 1.45
C ALA A 99 49.26 13.14 2.77
N PRO A 100 48.61 12.87 3.91
CA PRO A 100 49.15 13.26 5.21
C PRO A 100 50.51 12.57 5.42
N PRO A 101 51.43 13.24 6.14
CA PRO A 101 52.75 12.67 6.41
C PRO A 101 52.64 11.36 7.19
N GLU A 102 53.67 10.53 7.06
CA GLU A 102 53.78 9.26 7.79
C GLU A 102 53.76 9.51 9.30
N ALA A 103 53.04 8.64 10.03
CA ALA A 103 52.96 8.74 11.48
C ALA A 103 54.34 8.50 12.10
N VAL A 104 54.77 9.40 12.98
CA VAL A 104 56.05 9.26 13.68
C VAL A 104 55.91 8.20 14.77
N ASP A 105 56.81 7.22 14.79
CA ASP A 105 56.85 6.23 15.87
C ASP A 105 57.19 6.90 17.21
N GLY A 106 56.35 6.60 18.22
CA GLY A 106 56.45 7.15 19.56
C GLY A 106 57.73 6.73 20.29
N ARG A 107 58.25 7.63 21.12
CA ARG A 107 59.49 7.48 21.91
C ARG A 107 59.22 7.04 23.34
#